data_AF-G7EME7-F1
#
_entry.id   AF-G7EME7-F1
#
_cell.length_a   1.000
_cell.length_b   1.000
_cell.length_c   1.000
_cell.angle_alpha   90.00
_cell.angle_beta   90.00
_cell.angle_gamma   90.00
#
_symmetry.space_group_name_H-M   'P 1'
#
loop_
_entity.id
_entity.type
_entity.pdbx_description
1 polymer ?
#
loop_
_entity_poly.entity_id
_entity_poly.type
_entity_poly.pdbx_seq_one_letter_code
_entity_poly.pdbx_strand_id
1 'polypeptide(L)'
;MIKWILLVFICVFTTFPQAGDAYTQAQCDSIKKQRETIRSQFRSGYSTKEGERLTARDKALFTLLANHCSKPKKSGSAYQAASSTPTRTPNSNWLLNQKVSNMSLHSDSYKDAAKLDAWSKFYKLPKRCRKKGMGSADFVWCSEYRGKQKELFEVQWQGRQ
;
A
#
# COMPACT_ATOMS: atom_id res chain seq x y z
N MET A 1 -55.47 22.91 -31.50
CA MET A 1 -54.94 23.33 -30.17
C MET A 1 -54.00 22.25 -29.62
N ILE A 2 -52.81 22.07 -30.22
CA ILE A 2 -51.86 20.99 -29.85
C ILE A 2 -50.40 21.46 -29.87
N LYS A 3 -50.18 22.78 -29.76
CA LYS A 3 -48.86 23.41 -29.99
C LYS A 3 -48.16 23.89 -28.71
N TRP A 4 -48.77 23.67 -27.53
CA TRP A 4 -48.21 24.03 -26.22
C TRP A 4 -47.87 22.82 -25.33
N ILE A 5 -48.25 21.60 -25.72
CA ILE A 5 -48.04 20.38 -24.90
C ILE A 5 -46.61 19.82 -25.06
N LEU A 6 -45.89 20.18 -26.14
CA LEU A 6 -44.52 19.73 -26.39
C LEU A 6 -43.45 20.47 -25.57
N LEU A 7 -43.79 21.56 -24.89
CA LEU A 7 -42.82 22.33 -24.08
C LEU A 7 -42.75 21.88 -22.62
N VAL A 8 -43.71 21.08 -22.13
CA VAL A 8 -43.71 20.60 -20.73
C VAL A 8 -42.96 19.27 -20.57
N PHE A 9 -42.82 18.49 -21.65
CA PHE A 9 -42.14 17.19 -21.60
C PHE A 9 -40.60 17.24 -21.67
N ILE A 10 -40.02 18.43 -21.91
CA ILE A 10 -38.56 18.60 -22.07
C ILE A 10 -37.89 19.09 -20.77
N CYS A 11 -38.65 19.38 -19.70
CA CYS A 11 -38.10 19.93 -18.45
C CYS A 11 -37.74 18.91 -17.36
N VAL A 12 -37.77 17.59 -17.62
CA VAL A 12 -37.41 16.56 -16.62
C VAL A 12 -36.05 15.89 -16.90
N PHE A 13 -35.32 16.35 -17.92
CA PHE A 13 -33.94 15.91 -18.20
C PHE A 13 -32.87 16.95 -17.81
N THR A 14 -33.16 17.77 -16.81
CA THR A 14 -32.13 18.63 -16.21
C THR A 14 -31.30 17.83 -15.22
N THR A 15 -30.09 17.48 -15.68
CA THR A 15 -28.87 17.42 -14.88
C THR A 15 -28.90 16.47 -13.69
N PHE A 16 -28.55 15.20 -13.91
CA PHE A 16 -27.78 14.50 -12.88
C PHE A 16 -26.48 15.28 -12.70
N PRO A 17 -26.17 15.80 -11.51
CA PRO A 17 -24.83 16.29 -11.27
C PRO A 17 -23.91 15.08 -11.38
N GLN A 18 -23.14 15.00 -12.46
CA GLN A 18 -21.92 14.21 -12.50
C GLN A 18 -20.87 14.97 -11.69
N ALA A 19 -21.15 15.20 -10.41
CA ALA A 19 -20.11 15.29 -9.42
C ALA A 19 -19.62 13.86 -9.20
N GLY A 20 -18.32 13.66 -9.00
CA GLY A 20 -17.79 12.35 -8.61
C GLY A 20 -18.37 11.97 -7.24
N ASP A 21 -19.57 11.39 -7.23
CA ASP A 21 -20.35 11.22 -6.03
C ASP A 21 -19.64 10.21 -5.11
N ALA A 22 -19.43 10.64 -3.87
CA ALA A 22 -19.01 9.77 -2.80
C ALA A 22 -20.05 8.65 -2.66
N TYR A 23 -19.59 7.41 -2.59
CA TYR A 23 -20.47 6.27 -2.38
C TYR A 23 -21.11 6.35 -1.00
N THR A 24 -22.35 5.89 -0.92
CA THR A 24 -23.03 5.70 0.37
C THR A 24 -22.28 4.66 1.20
N GLN A 25 -22.41 4.74 2.52
CA GLN A 25 -21.77 3.80 3.44
C GLN A 25 -22.12 2.33 3.09
N ALA A 26 -23.38 2.06 2.73
CA ALA A 26 -23.84 0.73 2.33
C ALA A 26 -23.14 0.21 1.06
N GLN A 27 -22.90 1.08 0.07
CA GLN A 27 -22.15 0.72 -1.14
C GLN A 27 -20.69 0.41 -0.81
N CYS A 28 -20.06 1.21 0.05
CA CYS A 28 -18.70 0.98 0.52
C CYS A 28 -18.57 -0.35 1.28
N ASP A 29 -19.53 -0.68 2.13
CA ASP A 29 -19.50 -1.92 2.91
C ASP A 29 -19.81 -3.15 2.03
N SER A 30 -20.66 -3.02 1.02
CA SER A 30 -20.85 -4.04 -0.03
C SER A 30 -19.54 -4.34 -0.77
N ILE A 31 -18.79 -3.32 -1.18
CA ILE A 31 -17.51 -3.48 -1.87
C ILE A 31 -16.47 -4.14 -0.96
N LYS A 32 -16.39 -3.75 0.31
CA LYS A 32 -15.52 -4.43 1.30
C LYS A 32 -15.89 -5.91 1.43
N LYS A 33 -17.18 -6.23 1.54
CA LYS A 33 -17.65 -7.61 1.64
C LYS A 33 -17.23 -8.44 0.42
N GLN A 34 -17.35 -7.88 -0.78
CA GLN A 34 -16.89 -8.55 -2.01
C GLN A 34 -15.38 -8.82 -1.98
N ARG A 35 -14.57 -7.87 -1.48
CA ARG A 35 -13.13 -8.08 -1.33
C ARG A 35 -12.79 -9.17 -0.31
N GLU A 36 -13.53 -9.27 0.80
CA GLU A 36 -13.34 -10.38 1.74
C GLU A 36 -13.70 -11.74 1.11
N THR A 37 -14.73 -11.81 0.27
CA THR A 37 -15.05 -13.02 -0.50
C THR A 37 -13.93 -13.40 -1.47
N ILE A 38 -13.30 -12.43 -2.14
CA ILE A 38 -12.14 -12.70 -2.99
C ILE A 38 -10.96 -13.20 -2.15
N ARG A 39 -10.72 -12.61 -0.96
CA ARG A 39 -9.68 -13.10 -0.04
C ARG A 39 -9.93 -14.51 0.46
N SER A 40 -11.19 -14.92 0.68
CA SER A 40 -11.48 -16.31 1.02
C SER A 40 -11.19 -17.24 -0.16
N GLN A 41 -11.46 -16.83 -1.40
CA GLN A 41 -11.13 -17.61 -2.59
C GLN A 41 -9.61 -17.75 -2.80
N PHE A 42 -8.84 -16.72 -2.44
CA PHE A 42 -7.38 -16.85 -2.42
C PHE A 42 -6.88 -17.90 -1.41
N ARG A 43 -7.63 -18.16 -0.33
CA ARG A 43 -7.27 -19.16 0.70
C ARG A 43 -7.74 -20.57 0.36
N SER A 44 -8.74 -20.74 -0.50
CA SER A 44 -9.30 -22.06 -0.84
C SER A 44 -8.54 -22.80 -1.94
N GLY A 45 -7.46 -22.22 -2.47
CA GLY A 45 -6.78 -22.71 -3.67
C GLY A 45 -7.53 -22.31 -4.95
N TYR A 46 -6.78 -21.96 -5.99
CA TYR A 46 -7.31 -21.47 -7.27
C TYR A 46 -6.38 -21.85 -8.41
N SER A 47 -6.92 -21.95 -9.63
CA SER A 47 -6.12 -22.12 -10.84
C SER A 47 -5.46 -20.80 -11.25
N THR A 48 -4.40 -20.84 -12.06
CA THR A 48 -3.69 -19.63 -12.51
C THR A 48 -4.62 -18.61 -13.18
N LYS A 49 -5.46 -19.06 -14.11
CA LYS A 49 -6.45 -18.22 -14.80
C LYS A 49 -7.46 -17.60 -13.84
N GLU A 50 -7.87 -18.35 -12.81
CA GLU A 50 -8.77 -17.82 -11.77
C GLU A 50 -8.05 -16.77 -10.91
N GLY A 51 -6.80 -17.04 -10.53
CA GLY A 51 -5.97 -16.12 -9.74
C GLY A 51 -5.78 -14.75 -10.41
N GLU A 52 -5.57 -14.72 -11.73
CA GLU A 52 -5.48 -13.48 -12.50
C GLU A 52 -6.79 -12.69 -12.46
N ARG A 53 -7.93 -13.36 -12.64
CA ARG A 53 -9.25 -12.72 -12.59
C ARG A 53 -9.57 -12.19 -11.21
N LEU A 54 -9.28 -12.96 -10.16
CA LEU A 54 -9.48 -12.56 -8.78
C LEU A 54 -8.60 -11.35 -8.42
N THR A 55 -7.35 -11.34 -8.88
CA THR A 55 -6.42 -10.23 -8.65
C THR A 55 -6.86 -8.96 -9.38
N ALA A 56 -7.27 -9.07 -10.65
CA ALA A 56 -7.80 -7.95 -11.41
C ALA A 56 -9.05 -7.36 -10.73
N ARG A 57 -9.94 -8.23 -10.25
CA ARG A 57 -11.16 -7.83 -9.54
C ARG A 57 -10.88 -7.17 -8.18
N ASP A 58 -9.99 -7.74 -7.37
CA ASP A 58 -9.63 -7.12 -6.07
C ASP A 58 -9.01 -5.74 -6.28
N LYS A 59 -8.13 -5.59 -7.28
CA LYS A 59 -7.51 -4.31 -7.62
C LYS A 59 -8.56 -3.27 -8.03
N ALA A 60 -9.52 -3.65 -8.87
CA ALA A 60 -10.60 -2.76 -9.28
C ALA A 60 -11.44 -2.29 -8.07
N LEU A 61 -11.82 -3.21 -7.19
CA LEU A 61 -12.58 -2.89 -5.97
C LEU A 61 -11.79 -2.02 -4.99
N PHE A 62 -10.47 -2.22 -4.89
CA PHE A 62 -9.59 -1.37 -4.09
C PHE A 62 -9.56 0.07 -4.61
N THR A 63 -9.39 0.25 -5.92
CA THR A 63 -9.43 1.57 -6.56
C THR A 63 -10.79 2.25 -6.36
N LEU A 64 -11.89 1.49 -6.48
CA LEU A 64 -13.24 2.01 -6.27
C LEU A 64 -13.44 2.52 -4.84
N LEU A 65 -12.98 1.77 -3.84
CA LEU A 65 -12.99 2.20 -2.43
C LEU A 65 -12.16 3.48 -2.22
N ALA A 66 -10.96 3.53 -2.79
CA ALA A 66 -10.07 4.69 -2.63
C ALA A 66 -10.70 5.97 -3.20
N ASN A 67 -11.34 5.86 -4.36
CA ASN A 67 -11.90 7.01 -5.09
C ASN A 67 -13.24 7.49 -4.52
N HIS A 68 -14.10 6.59 -4.03
CA HIS A 68 -15.48 6.93 -3.70
C HIS A 68 -15.86 6.76 -2.23
N CYS A 69 -15.08 6.01 -1.44
CA CYS A 69 -15.41 5.70 -0.05
C CYS A 69 -14.53 6.43 0.97
N SER A 70 -13.83 7.48 0.53
CA SER A 70 -13.08 8.37 1.42
C SER A 70 -14.07 9.06 2.35
N LYS A 71 -13.88 8.96 3.67
CA LYS A 71 -14.72 9.68 4.63
C LYS A 71 -14.66 11.18 4.30
N PRO A 72 -15.78 11.92 4.28
CA PRO A 72 -15.70 13.38 4.28
C PRO A 72 -14.87 13.79 5.50
N LYS A 73 -13.80 14.56 5.28
CA LYS A 73 -13.05 15.17 6.39
C LYS A 73 -14.07 16.02 7.17
N LYS A 74 -14.45 15.57 8.37
CA LYS A 74 -15.19 16.40 9.31
C LYS A 74 -14.33 17.66 9.54
N SER A 75 -14.80 18.81 9.06
CA SER A 75 -14.29 20.11 9.47
C SER A 75 -14.61 20.25 10.96
N GLY A 76 -13.64 19.97 11.82
CA GLY A 76 -13.84 20.07 13.27
C GLY A 76 -13.03 19.06 14.06
N SER A 77 -11.71 19.21 14.04
CA SER A 77 -10.87 19.04 15.22
C SER A 77 -9.50 19.59 14.88
N ALA A 78 -9.13 20.67 15.56
CA ALA A 78 -7.81 21.27 15.47
C ALA A 78 -6.77 20.29 16.04
N TYR A 79 -6.24 19.43 15.17
CA TYR A 79 -4.87 18.94 15.35
C TYR A 79 -4.01 19.73 14.39
N GLN A 80 -3.11 20.51 14.97
CA GLN A 80 -2.17 21.39 14.28
C GLN A 80 -1.37 20.59 13.24
N ALA A 81 -1.78 20.68 11.98
CA ALA A 81 -0.92 20.37 10.86
C ALA A 81 -0.26 21.69 10.47
N ALA A 82 0.93 21.91 11.01
CA ALA A 82 1.79 23.01 10.61
C ALA A 82 2.12 22.90 9.11
N SER A 83 2.16 24.07 8.48
CA SER A 83 2.73 24.40 7.17
C SER A 83 2.02 23.89 5.92
N SER A 84 1.25 24.82 5.37
CA SER A 84 0.95 25.03 3.95
C SER A 84 2.22 25.02 3.08
N THR A 85 2.22 24.24 2.00
CA THR A 85 3.03 24.47 0.79
C THR A 85 2.27 23.87 -0.42
N PRO A 86 2.19 24.56 -1.57
CA PRO A 86 1.19 24.28 -2.60
C PRO A 86 1.57 23.09 -3.49
N THR A 87 0.51 22.50 -4.04
CA THR A 87 0.40 21.55 -5.15
C THR A 87 1.66 21.40 -6.01
N ARG A 88 2.39 20.30 -5.78
CA ARG A 88 3.29 19.70 -6.76
C ARG A 88 3.02 18.22 -6.78
N THR A 89 2.57 17.70 -7.91
CA THR A 89 2.47 16.26 -8.16
C THR A 89 3.79 15.60 -7.81
N PRO A 90 3.85 14.71 -6.79
CA PRO A 90 5.08 14.01 -6.51
C PRO A 90 5.22 12.93 -7.59
N ASN A 91 6.16 13.13 -8.52
CA ASN A 91 6.82 11.99 -9.13
C ASN A 91 7.26 11.08 -7.96
N SER A 92 6.62 9.92 -7.85
CA SER A 92 6.66 9.00 -6.70
C SER A 92 8.04 8.42 -6.40
N ASN A 93 9.07 8.81 -7.15
CA ASN A 93 10.44 8.31 -7.02
C ASN A 93 11.40 9.27 -6.30
N TRP A 94 10.93 10.42 -5.79
CA TRP A 94 11.81 11.36 -5.09
C TRP A 94 12.36 10.77 -3.78
N LEU A 95 11.53 10.04 -3.03
CA LEU A 95 11.95 9.28 -1.84
C LEU A 95 12.90 8.12 -2.19
N LEU A 96 12.75 7.49 -3.35
CA LEU A 96 13.56 6.35 -3.79
C LEU A 96 15.00 6.74 -4.19
N ASN A 97 15.23 8.01 -4.52
CA ASN A 97 16.54 8.53 -4.92
C ASN A 97 17.18 9.44 -3.87
N GLN A 98 16.53 9.65 -2.72
CA GLN A 98 17.11 10.44 -1.65
C GLN A 98 18.20 9.62 -0.95
N LYS A 99 19.45 10.05 -1.12
CA LYS A 99 20.60 9.49 -0.40
C LYS A 99 20.52 9.94 1.05
N VAL A 100 19.78 9.21 1.86
CA VAL A 100 19.69 9.43 3.32
C VAL A 100 20.93 8.85 3.98
N SER A 101 21.94 9.70 4.17
CA SER A 101 23.23 9.36 4.77
C SER A 101 23.14 8.86 6.22
N ASN A 102 22.03 9.14 6.92
CA ASN A 102 21.80 8.79 8.32
C ASN A 102 20.59 7.87 8.54
N MET A 103 20.08 7.17 7.52
CA MET A 103 19.02 6.20 7.75
C MET A 103 19.61 4.98 8.45
N SER A 104 19.39 4.86 9.76
CA SER A 104 19.55 3.58 10.43
C SER A 104 18.51 2.65 9.79
N LEU A 105 18.97 1.52 9.27
CA LEU A 105 18.07 0.52 8.75
C LEU A 105 17.45 -0.14 9.98
N HIS A 106 16.34 0.43 10.47
CA HIS A 106 15.53 -0.19 11.52
C HIS A 106 15.00 -1.50 10.95
N SER A 107 15.78 -2.56 11.16
CA SER A 107 15.33 -3.91 10.89
C SER A 107 14.55 -4.35 12.13
N ASP A 108 13.31 -4.80 11.95
CA ASP A 108 12.52 -5.45 13.01
C ASP A 108 13.11 -6.81 13.43
N SER A 109 14.40 -7.06 13.16
CA SER A 109 15.07 -8.31 13.46
C SER A 109 15.16 -8.57 14.97
N TYR A 110 15.17 -7.51 15.80
CA TYR A 110 15.31 -7.56 17.26
C TYR A 110 14.47 -6.49 17.95
N LYS A 111 13.80 -6.88 19.05
CA LYS A 111 13.08 -5.95 19.95
C LYS A 111 14.00 -5.21 20.91
N ASP A 112 15.14 -5.82 21.25
CA ASP A 112 16.15 -5.23 22.13
C ASP A 112 17.03 -4.24 21.36
N ALA A 113 17.13 -3.01 21.88
CA ALA A 113 17.86 -1.93 21.21
C ALA A 113 19.38 -2.16 21.17
N ALA A 114 19.97 -2.74 22.22
CA ALA A 114 21.40 -3.00 22.29
C ALA A 114 21.81 -4.13 21.34
N LYS A 115 20.99 -5.17 21.26
CA LYS A 115 21.16 -6.27 20.32
C LYS A 115 20.98 -5.81 18.88
N LEU A 116 20.03 -4.92 18.61
CA LEU A 116 19.83 -4.34 17.29
C LEU A 116 21.03 -3.48 16.86
N ASP A 117 21.55 -2.63 17.75
CA ASP A 117 22.75 -1.84 17.48
C ASP A 117 23.97 -2.73 17.20
N ALA A 118 24.18 -3.77 18.03
CA ALA A 118 25.25 -4.73 17.82
C ALA A 118 25.11 -5.49 16.49
N TRP A 119 23.90 -5.91 16.13
CA TRP A 119 23.61 -6.54 14.84
C TRP A 119 23.93 -5.60 13.67
N SER A 120 23.57 -4.32 13.78
CA SER A 120 23.82 -3.32 12.73
C SER A 120 25.31 -3.08 12.49
N LYS A 121 26.14 -3.22 13.54
CA LYS A 121 27.60 -3.12 13.47
C LYS A 121 28.24 -4.40 12.93
N PHE A 122 27.69 -5.56 13.31
CA PHE A 122 28.16 -6.88 12.89
C PHE A 122 27.88 -7.16 11.41
N TYR A 123 26.63 -7.02 10.99
CA TYR A 123 26.19 -7.43 9.66
C TYR A 123 26.39 -6.32 8.62
N LYS A 124 27.27 -6.57 7.65
CA LYS A 124 27.47 -5.71 6.48
C LYS A 124 26.91 -6.36 5.23
N LEU A 125 25.98 -5.67 4.56
CA LEU A 125 25.36 -6.17 3.34
C LEU A 125 26.41 -6.30 2.21
N PRO A 126 26.64 -7.50 1.63
CA PRO A 126 27.60 -7.70 0.55
C PRO A 126 27.28 -6.89 -0.70
N LYS A 127 28.31 -6.52 -1.49
CA LYS A 127 28.14 -5.74 -2.74
C LYS A 127 27.19 -6.43 -3.72
N ARG A 128 27.25 -7.77 -3.82
CA ARG A 128 26.36 -8.61 -4.63
C ARG A 128 24.88 -8.33 -4.33
N CYS A 129 24.54 -8.17 -3.06
CA CYS A 129 23.17 -7.93 -2.58
C CYS A 129 22.71 -6.47 -2.69
N ARG A 130 23.58 -5.54 -3.12
CA ARG A 130 23.23 -4.13 -3.35
C ARG A 130 22.86 -3.85 -4.81
N LYS A 131 23.07 -4.82 -5.71
CA LYS A 131 22.82 -4.65 -7.14
C LYS A 131 21.31 -4.53 -7.41
N LYS A 132 20.90 -3.49 -8.14
CA LYS A 132 19.53 -3.36 -8.64
C LYS A 132 19.30 -4.39 -9.76
N GLY A 133 18.11 -4.99 -9.78
CA GLY A 133 17.76 -6.01 -10.79
C GLY A 133 18.59 -7.30 -10.66
N MET A 134 18.87 -7.74 -9.43
CA MET A 134 19.55 -9.02 -9.21
C MET A 134 18.70 -10.19 -9.68
N GLY A 135 19.33 -11.25 -10.20
CA GLY A 135 18.62 -12.46 -10.60
C GLY A 135 18.11 -13.25 -9.38
N SER A 136 17.14 -14.14 -9.58
CA SER A 136 16.54 -14.93 -8.49
C SER A 136 17.57 -15.73 -7.68
N ALA A 137 18.61 -16.25 -8.34
CA ALA A 137 19.70 -16.97 -7.67
C ALA A 137 20.51 -16.06 -6.72
N ASP A 138 20.79 -14.81 -7.13
CA ASP A 138 21.45 -13.83 -6.27
C ASP A 138 20.57 -13.45 -5.08
N PHE A 139 19.26 -13.31 -5.31
CA PHE A 139 18.31 -13.02 -4.26
C PHE A 139 18.26 -14.13 -3.19
N VAL A 140 18.12 -15.38 -3.61
CA VAL A 140 18.13 -16.55 -2.72
C VAL A 140 19.45 -16.63 -1.94
N TRP A 141 20.58 -16.42 -2.62
CA TRP A 141 21.87 -16.42 -1.94
C TRP A 141 21.96 -15.32 -0.87
N CYS A 142 21.45 -14.12 -1.17
CA CYS A 142 21.47 -13.00 -0.22
C CYS A 142 20.58 -13.24 1.00
N SER A 143 19.42 -13.89 0.83
CA SER A 143 18.56 -14.24 1.95
C SER A 143 19.19 -15.33 2.83
N GLU A 144 19.74 -16.38 2.23
CA GLU A 144 20.44 -17.45 2.95
C GLU A 144 21.68 -16.93 3.67
N TYR A 145 22.48 -16.09 3.01
CA TYR A 145 23.67 -15.49 3.61
C TYR A 145 23.31 -14.64 4.83
N ARG A 146 22.26 -13.82 4.73
CA ARG A 146 21.76 -13.03 5.88
C ARG A 146 21.31 -13.93 7.03
N GLY A 147 20.65 -15.05 6.73
CA GLY A 147 20.25 -16.05 7.72
C GLY A 147 21.44 -16.65 8.47
N LYS A 148 22.47 -17.11 7.74
CA LYS A 148 23.70 -17.67 8.33
C LYS A 148 24.45 -16.65 9.20
N GLN A 149 24.53 -15.40 8.75
CA GLN A 149 25.15 -14.33 9.57
C GLN A 149 24.35 -14.07 10.85
N LYS A 150 23.02 -14.17 10.79
CA LYS A 150 22.16 -14.03 11.96
C LYS A 150 22.44 -15.13 12.97
N GLU A 151 22.52 -16.37 12.53
CA GLU A 151 22.85 -17.52 13.39
C GLU A 151 24.20 -17.35 14.10
N LEU A 152 25.25 -16.97 13.35
CA LEU A 152 26.58 -16.71 13.92
C LEU A 152 26.54 -15.58 14.97
N PHE A 153 25.81 -14.51 14.68
CA PHE A 153 25.63 -13.41 15.62
C PHE A 153 24.86 -13.85 16.89
N GLU A 154 23.81 -14.67 16.74
CA GLU A 154 23.05 -15.19 17.87
C GLU A 154 23.92 -16.03 18.81
N VAL A 155 24.72 -16.95 18.26
CA VAL A 155 25.65 -17.77 19.05
C VAL A 155 26.66 -16.88 19.78
N GLN A 156 27.22 -15.88 19.11
CA GLN A 156 28.16 -14.93 19.72
C GLN A 156 27.49 -14.04 20.78
N TRP A 157 26.22 -13.70 20.61
CA TRP A 157 25.44 -12.86 21.52
C TRP A 157 25.01 -13.62 22.78
N GLN A 158 24.59 -14.88 22.63
CA GLN A 158 24.23 -15.75 23.77
C GLN A 158 25.41 -15.98 24.72
N GLY A 159 26.65 -16.06 24.20
CA GLY A 159 27.86 -16.17 25.04
C GLY A 159 28.30 -14.86 25.71
N ARG A 160 27.58 -13.75 25.50
CA ARG A 160 27.86 -12.42 26.11
C ARG A 160 26.88 -12.04 27.22
N GLN A 161 25.80 -12.80 27.39
CA GLN A 161 24.86 -12.66 28.50
C GLN A 161 25.33 -13.47 29.69
#